data_AF-A0A5E4V289-F1
#
_entry.id   AF-A0A5E4V289-F1
#
_cell.length_a   1.000
_cell.length_b   1.000
_cell.length_c   1.000
_cell.angle_alpha   90.00
_cell.angle_beta   90.00
_cell.angle_gamma   90.00
#
_symmetry.space_group_name_H-M   'P 1'
#
loop_
_entity.id
_entity.type
_entity.pdbx_description
1 polymer ?
#
loop_
_entity_poly.entity_id
_entity_poly.type
_entity_poly.pdbx_seq_one_letter_code
_entity_poly.pdbx_strand_id
1 'polypeptide(L)'
;MSGAPLLTEAMSGARRDEPVATYGRITRMEADGSDRGLETRLVRVRGRVQGIGYREACVRHARALGVTGWVRNRMDDSVEAMLQGTPAQLADMCAWLSEGLPAALVDGLDVTEVPPPYPRFDRFERLPTL
;
A
#
# COMPACT_ATOMS: atom_id res chain seq x y z
N MET A 1 -35.43 22.37 56.12
CA MET A 1 -34.42 23.26 56.72
C MET A 1 -33.17 22.42 56.95
N SER A 2 -32.15 22.64 56.13
CA SER A 2 -30.93 23.38 56.49
C SER A 2 -29.95 22.48 57.25
N GLY A 3 -28.70 22.30 56.86
CA GLY A 3 -27.93 22.95 55.80
C GLY A 3 -26.62 22.18 55.61
N ALA A 4 -26.05 22.32 54.43
CA ALA A 4 -24.70 21.89 54.14
C ALA A 4 -23.68 22.78 54.88
N PRO A 5 -22.45 22.28 55.10
CA PRO A 5 -21.29 23.14 55.07
C PRO A 5 -20.45 22.86 53.81
N LEU A 6 -20.18 23.95 53.10
CA LEU A 6 -19.07 24.11 52.15
C LEU A 6 -17.76 24.25 52.94
N LEU A 7 -16.70 23.59 52.48
CA LEU A 7 -15.37 24.20 52.50
C LEU A 7 -14.54 23.76 51.27
N THR A 8 -14.32 24.75 50.43
CA THR A 8 -13.21 25.03 49.51
C THR A 8 -11.88 24.33 49.87
N GLU A 9 -11.21 23.71 48.89
CA GLU A 9 -9.94 24.19 48.31
C GLU A 9 -9.33 23.16 47.33
N ALA A 10 -8.97 23.67 46.16
CA ALA A 10 -8.20 23.01 45.14
C ALA A 10 -6.72 22.99 45.54
N MET A 11 -5.98 21.93 45.21
CA MET A 11 -4.58 22.02 44.76
C MET A 11 -4.09 20.68 44.20
N SER A 12 -3.71 20.74 42.92
CA SER A 12 -2.49 20.18 42.35
C SER A 12 -2.26 18.66 42.35
N GLY A 13 -2.38 18.10 41.13
CA GLY A 13 -1.25 17.42 40.51
C GLY A 13 -0.99 15.96 40.91
N ALA A 14 -1.48 15.04 40.08
CA ALA A 14 -0.66 13.94 39.56
C ALA A 14 -1.41 13.29 38.40
N ARG A 15 -0.84 13.43 37.20
CA ARG A 15 -1.24 12.67 36.02
C ARG A 15 -1.17 11.20 36.38
N ARG A 16 -2.30 10.50 36.36
CA ARG A 16 -2.31 9.04 36.39
C ARG A 16 -2.21 8.59 34.94
N ASP A 17 -1.10 7.94 34.65
CA ASP A 17 -0.90 7.18 33.42
C ASP A 17 -2.14 6.36 33.09
N GLU A 18 -2.72 6.63 31.92
CA GLU A 18 -3.65 5.70 31.31
C GLU A 18 -2.88 4.43 30.91
N PRO A 19 -3.44 3.24 31.11
CA PRO A 19 -2.83 2.02 30.62
C PRO A 19 -2.81 2.03 29.09
N VAL A 20 -1.61 2.14 28.52
CA VAL A 20 -1.35 1.87 27.09
C VAL A 20 -1.94 0.51 26.74
N ALA A 21 -2.85 0.51 25.77
CA ALA A 21 -3.48 -0.68 25.23
C ALA A 21 -2.41 -1.73 24.88
N THR A 22 -2.40 -2.80 25.67
CA THR A 22 -1.61 -4.00 25.42
C THR A 22 -2.11 -4.61 24.13
N TYR A 23 -1.31 -4.54 23.06
CA TYR A 23 -1.61 -5.20 21.80
C TYR A 23 -1.76 -6.70 22.09
N GLY A 24 -2.97 -7.19 21.85
CA GLY A 24 -3.41 -8.53 22.20
C GLY A 24 -2.46 -9.60 21.69
N ARG A 25 -2.19 -10.55 22.58
CA ARG A 25 -1.64 -11.87 22.32
C ARG A 25 -2.53 -12.57 21.29
N ILE A 26 -2.17 -12.52 20.01
CA ILE A 26 -2.90 -13.26 18.97
C ILE A 26 -2.39 -14.70 18.96
N THR A 27 -3.28 -15.60 19.32
CA THR A 27 -3.16 -17.06 19.28
C THR A 27 -2.61 -17.52 17.92
N ARG A 28 -1.48 -18.24 17.94
CA ARG A 28 -1.00 -19.05 16.81
C ARG A 28 -2.08 -20.09 16.47
N MET A 29 -2.51 -20.16 15.20
CA MET A 29 -2.81 -21.40 14.47
C MET A 29 -3.16 -21.13 12.99
N GLU A 30 -2.25 -21.55 12.11
CA GLU A 30 -2.46 -22.30 10.85
C GLU A 30 -3.76 -22.03 10.05
N ALA A 31 -3.66 -21.09 9.12
CA ALA A 31 -4.20 -21.24 7.78
C ALA A 31 -3.11 -20.77 6.82
N ASP A 32 -3.05 -21.33 5.62
CA ASP A 32 -2.45 -20.66 4.45
C ASP A 32 -3.18 -19.31 4.26
N GLY A 33 -2.74 -18.31 5.02
CA GLY A 33 -3.37 -17.00 5.18
C GLY A 33 -2.97 -16.02 4.09
N SER A 34 -2.49 -16.52 2.95
CA SER A 34 -1.90 -15.69 1.92
C SER A 34 -2.92 -15.01 1.00
N ASP A 35 -4.16 -15.51 0.89
CA ASP A 35 -5.20 -14.96 -0.01
C ASP A 35 -6.29 -14.12 0.67
N ARG A 36 -6.50 -14.24 2.00
CA ARG A 36 -7.56 -13.50 2.71
C ARG A 36 -7.14 -12.03 2.90
N GLY A 37 -7.30 -11.26 1.83
CA GLY A 37 -6.97 -9.83 1.80
C GLY A 37 -6.01 -9.43 0.68
N LEU A 38 -5.79 -10.29 -0.33
CA LEU A 38 -5.14 -9.85 -1.55
C LEU A 38 -6.12 -9.09 -2.43
N GLU A 39 -5.64 -7.99 -2.98
CA GLU A 39 -6.28 -7.24 -4.05
C GLU A 39 -5.45 -7.38 -5.32
N THR A 40 -6.10 -7.19 -6.46
CA THR A 40 -5.41 -7.05 -7.75
C THR A 40 -5.79 -5.72 -8.38
N ARG A 41 -4.81 -4.94 -8.85
CA ARG A 41 -5.03 -3.64 -9.49
C ARG A 41 -4.29 -3.58 -10.82
N LEU A 42 -4.99 -3.18 -11.87
CA LEU A 42 -4.39 -2.80 -13.15
C LEU A 42 -4.11 -1.29 -13.10
N VAL A 43 -2.86 -0.92 -13.30
CA VAL A 43 -2.39 0.46 -13.23
C VAL A 43 -1.80 0.85 -14.57
N ARG A 44 -2.19 2.03 -15.07
CA ARG A 44 -1.62 2.63 -16.25
C ARG A 44 -0.97 3.96 -15.92
N VAL A 45 0.33 4.05 -16.19
CA VAL A 45 1.16 5.23 -15.96
C VAL A 45 1.37 5.93 -17.30
N ARG A 46 1.00 7.21 -17.37
CA ARG A 46 1.15 8.06 -18.56
C ARG A 46 2.24 9.11 -18.34
N GLY A 47 2.89 9.52 -19.43
CA GLY A 47 3.91 10.57 -19.46
C GLY A 47 5.24 10.08 -20.03
N ARG A 48 6.35 10.74 -19.67
CA ARG A 48 7.69 10.35 -20.13
C ARG A 48 8.24 9.22 -19.24
N VAL A 49 7.76 8.00 -19.47
CA VAL A 49 8.02 6.82 -18.63
C VAL A 49 8.74 5.67 -19.35
N GLN A 50 9.05 5.80 -20.65
CA GLN A 50 9.82 4.81 -21.41
C GLN A 50 11.26 5.26 -21.69
N GLY A 51 12.14 4.30 -22.01
CA GLY A 51 13.56 4.58 -22.32
C GLY A 51 14.44 4.94 -21.12
N ILE A 52 13.88 5.00 -19.91
CA ILE A 52 14.56 5.48 -18.68
C ILE A 52 14.75 4.39 -17.62
N GLY A 53 14.54 3.12 -17.96
CA GLY A 53 14.63 2.01 -17.00
C GLY A 53 13.49 1.93 -15.98
N TYR A 54 12.34 2.55 -16.27
CA TYR A 54 11.16 2.58 -15.38
C TYR A 54 10.69 1.17 -15.01
N ARG A 55 10.63 0.24 -15.96
CA ARG A 55 10.21 -1.16 -15.72
C ARG A 55 11.15 -1.87 -14.75
N GLU A 56 12.46 -1.70 -14.92
CA GLU A 56 13.47 -2.32 -14.05
C GLU A 56 13.39 -1.75 -12.63
N ALA A 57 13.15 -0.45 -12.47
CA ALA A 57 12.90 0.16 -11.18
C ALA A 57 11.60 -0.34 -10.53
N CYS A 58 10.53 -0.44 -11.31
CA CYS A 58 9.23 -0.94 -10.87
C CYS A 58 9.34 -2.36 -10.32
N VAL A 59 10.03 -3.27 -11.03
CA VAL A 59 10.27 -4.64 -10.56
C VAL A 59 11.06 -4.66 -9.23
N ARG A 60 12.09 -3.82 -9.09
CA ARG A 60 12.87 -3.75 -7.84
C ARG A 60 12.03 -3.25 -6.68
N HIS A 61 11.23 -2.20 -6.90
CA HIS A 61 10.39 -1.62 -5.86
C HIS A 61 9.26 -2.56 -5.44
N ALA A 62 8.57 -3.19 -6.40
CA ALA A 62 7.55 -4.19 -6.13
C ALA A 62 8.09 -5.35 -5.28
N ARG A 63 9.29 -5.85 -5.60
CA ARG A 63 9.95 -6.89 -4.79
C ARG A 63 10.26 -6.44 -3.37
N ALA A 64 10.66 -5.18 -3.17
CA ALA A 64 10.94 -4.64 -1.85
C ALA A 64 9.67 -4.52 -0.99
N LEU A 65 8.53 -4.22 -1.63
CA LEU A 65 7.22 -4.15 -0.97
C LEU A 65 6.55 -5.53 -0.81
N GLY A 66 7.04 -6.58 -1.48
CA GLY A 66 6.38 -7.89 -1.53
C GLY A 66 5.13 -7.93 -2.42
N VAL A 67 5.05 -7.03 -3.41
CA VAL A 67 4.01 -7.01 -4.44
C VAL A 67 4.39 -7.97 -5.56
N THR A 68 3.40 -8.70 -6.10
CA THR A 68 3.54 -9.63 -7.23
C THR A 68 2.73 -9.13 -8.43
N GLY A 69 2.96 -9.72 -9.61
CA GLY A 69 2.30 -9.30 -10.85
C GLY A 69 3.28 -9.03 -11.98
N TRP A 70 3.04 -7.99 -12.77
CA TRP A 70 3.90 -7.67 -13.90
C TRP A 70 3.89 -6.21 -14.29
N VAL A 71 4.90 -5.80 -15.08
CA VAL A 71 4.97 -4.49 -15.73
C VAL A 71 5.37 -4.62 -17.20
N ARG A 72 4.77 -3.81 -18.08
CA ARG A 72 5.11 -3.73 -19.51
C ARG A 72 5.01 -2.32 -20.07
N ASN A 73 5.78 -2.07 -21.12
CA ASN A 73 5.59 -0.88 -21.95
C ASN A 73 4.46 -1.13 -22.93
N ARG A 74 3.76 -0.06 -23.30
CA ARG A 74 2.72 -0.03 -24.33
C ARG A 74 3.22 0.74 -25.54
N MET A 75 2.71 0.45 -26.74
CA MET A 75 3.04 1.21 -27.97
C MET A 75 2.59 2.68 -27.95
N ASP A 76 1.69 3.06 -27.04
CA ASP A 76 1.23 4.44 -26.85
C ASP A 76 2.03 5.22 -25.81
N ASP A 77 3.32 4.85 -25.65
CA ASP A 77 4.28 5.43 -24.72
C ASP A 77 3.94 5.28 -23.21
N SER A 78 2.81 4.66 -22.86
CA SER A 78 2.46 4.38 -21.46
C SER A 78 3.16 3.14 -20.90
N VAL A 79 3.18 3.03 -19.57
CA VAL A 79 3.54 1.81 -18.84
C VAL A 79 2.27 1.24 -18.21
N GLU A 80 2.10 -0.07 -18.30
CA GLU A 80 0.99 -0.78 -17.69
C GLU A 80 1.54 -1.81 -16.70
N ALA A 81 0.92 -1.91 -15.53
CA ALA A 81 1.30 -2.84 -14.48
C ALA A 81 0.09 -3.54 -13.88
N MET A 82 0.18 -4.85 -13.72
CA MET A 82 -0.75 -5.61 -12.86
C MET A 82 -0.07 -5.79 -11.51
N LEU A 83 -0.73 -5.37 -10.45
CA LEU A 83 -0.22 -5.42 -9.08
C LEU A 83 -1.12 -6.33 -8.26
N GLN A 84 -0.52 -7.27 -7.52
CA GLN A 84 -1.22 -8.15 -6.60
C GLN A 84 -0.51 -8.14 -5.23
N GLY A 85 -1.28 -7.89 -4.18
CA GLY A 85 -0.75 -7.69 -2.83
C GLY A 85 -1.84 -7.28 -1.85
N THR A 86 -1.46 -7.05 -0.60
CA THR A 86 -2.37 -6.47 0.42
C THR A 86 -2.70 -5.01 0.08
N PRO A 87 -3.81 -4.44 0.61
CA PRO A 87 -4.21 -3.07 0.29
C PRO A 87 -3.14 -2.04 0.63
N ALA A 88 -2.39 -2.26 1.73
CA ALA A 88 -1.29 -1.40 2.15
C ALA A 88 -0.12 -1.44 1.15
N GLN A 89 0.32 -2.64 0.75
CA GLN A 89 1.38 -2.80 -0.24
C GLN A 89 1.00 -2.17 -1.60
N LEU A 90 -0.27 -2.30 -2.00
CA LEU A 90 -0.74 -1.69 -3.24
C LEU A 90 -0.86 -0.17 -3.15
N ALA A 91 -1.20 0.38 -1.98
CA ALA A 91 -1.19 1.82 -1.76
C ALA A 91 0.22 2.39 -1.88
N ASP A 92 1.20 1.78 -1.23
CA ASP A 92 2.62 2.18 -1.31
C ASP A 92 3.15 2.07 -2.74
N MET A 93 2.82 0.98 -3.44
CA MET A 93 3.21 0.79 -4.84
C MET A 93 2.60 1.85 -5.75
N CYS A 94 1.31 2.20 -5.58
CA CYS A 94 0.66 3.25 -6.36
C CYS A 94 1.26 4.64 -6.08
N ALA A 95 1.60 4.94 -4.82
CA ALA A 95 2.29 6.18 -4.47
C ALA A 95 3.64 6.29 -5.19
N TRP A 96 4.44 5.21 -5.16
CA TRP A 96 5.71 5.17 -5.88
C TRP A 96 5.55 5.30 -7.40
N LEU A 97 4.53 4.66 -7.99
CA LEU A 97 4.25 4.78 -9.43
C LEU A 97 3.86 6.21 -9.83
N SER A 98 3.19 6.93 -8.93
CA SER A 98 2.81 8.33 -9.11
C SER A 98 4.00 9.28 -9.00
N GLU A 99 4.94 9.04 -8.09
CA GLU A 99 6.17 9.85 -7.95
C GLU A 99 7.18 9.55 -9.07
N GLY A 100 7.29 8.28 -9.47
CA GLY A 100 8.18 7.82 -10.52
C GLY A 100 9.67 7.87 -10.15
N LEU A 101 10.52 7.79 -11.17
CA LEU A 101 11.95 8.03 -11.04
C LEU A 101 12.23 9.54 -11.18
N PRO A 102 13.37 10.07 -10.67
CA PRO A 102 13.76 11.46 -10.91
C PRO A 102 13.83 11.86 -12.40
N ALA A 103 14.07 10.89 -13.28
CA ALA A 103 14.09 11.06 -14.74
C ALA A 103 12.73 10.76 -15.42
N ALA A 104 11.73 10.29 -14.67
CA ALA A 104 10.37 10.08 -15.15
C ALA A 104 9.57 11.36 -14.95
N LEU A 105 8.76 11.70 -15.95
CA LEU A 105 7.71 12.70 -15.80
C LEU A 105 6.38 11.96 -15.88
N VAL A 106 5.74 11.72 -14.73
CA VAL A 106 4.44 11.07 -14.66
C VAL A 106 3.36 12.13 -14.78
N ASP A 107 2.57 12.06 -15.85
CA ASP A 107 1.47 13.00 -16.12
C ASP A 107 0.16 12.53 -15.49
N GLY A 108 0.03 11.22 -15.24
CA GLY A 108 -1.17 10.66 -14.63
C GLY A 108 -1.09 9.16 -14.38
N LEU A 109 -1.90 8.71 -13.42
CA LEU A 109 -2.04 7.33 -13.02
C LEU A 109 -3.51 6.93 -13.07
N ASP A 110 -3.85 5.93 -13.89
CA ASP A 110 -5.19 5.34 -13.92
C ASP A 110 -5.14 4.00 -13.19
N VAL A 111 -5.92 3.84 -12.11
CA VAL A 111 -5.95 2.63 -11.28
C VAL A 111 -7.32 1.97 -11.40
N THR A 112 -7.34 0.71 -11.79
CA THR A 112 -8.55 -0.11 -11.89
C THR A 112 -8.42 -1.33 -10.98
N GLU A 113 -9.35 -1.49 -10.06
CA GLU A 113 -9.46 -2.71 -9.26
C GLU A 113 -9.94 -3.88 -10.14
N VAL A 114 -9.30 -5.04 -9.99
CA VAL A 114 -9.63 -6.26 -10.72
C VAL A 114 -10.34 -7.20 -9.76
N PRO A 115 -11.66 -7.45 -9.94
CA PRO A 115 -12.41 -8.32 -9.05
C PRO A 115 -11.98 -9.79 -9.21
N PRO A 116 -12.14 -10.62 -8.16
CA PRO A 116 -11.89 -12.04 -8.25
C PRO A 116 -12.88 -12.75 -9.20
N PRO A 117 -12.50 -13.91 -9.78
CA PRO A 117 -11.24 -14.62 -9.58
C PRO A 117 -10.10 -14.05 -10.44
N TYR A 118 -8.93 -13.89 -9.84
CA TYR A 118 -7.71 -13.46 -10.53
C TYR A 118 -6.64 -14.55 -10.47
N PRO A 119 -5.78 -14.68 -11.51
CA PRO A 119 -4.62 -15.54 -11.43
C PRO A 119 -3.69 -15.05 -10.31
N ARG A 120 -3.15 -16.00 -9.55
CA ARG A 120 -2.15 -15.70 -8.53
C ARG A 120 -0.79 -15.52 -9.20
N PHE A 121 -0.06 -14.49 -8.78
CA PHE A 121 1.29 -14.24 -9.23
C PHE A 121 2.28 -14.60 -8.13
N ASP A 122 3.25 -15.47 -8.43
CA ASP A 122 4.29 -15.84 -7.45
C ASP A 122 5.46 -14.84 -7.45
N ARG A 123 5.55 -14.00 -8.49
CA ARG A 123 6.67 -13.07 -8.73
C ARG A 123 6.16 -11.77 -9.35
N PHE A 124 7.01 -10.75 -9.32
CA PHE A 124 6.84 -9.54 -10.12
C PHE A 124 7.76 -9.59 -11.33
N GLU A 125 7.17 -9.64 -12.53
CA GLU A 125 7.89 -9.87 -13.78
C GLU A 125 7.84 -8.68 -14.74
N ARG A 126 8.87 -8.58 -15.59
CA ARG A 126 8.89 -7.63 -16.69
C ARG A 126 8.47 -8.34 -17.97
N LEU A 127 7.38 -7.91 -18.58
CA LEU A 127 6.91 -8.47 -19.84
C LEU A 127 7.47 -7.71 -21.05
N PRO A 128 7.46 -8.33 -22.25
CA PRO A 128 7.75 -7.66 -23.51
C PRO A 128 6.86 -6.43 -23.71
N THR A 129 7.33 -5.49 -24.54
CA THR A 129 6.52 -4.35 -24.98
C THR A 129 5.34 -4.87 -25.80
N LEU A 130 4.14 -4.33 -25.55
CA LEU A 130 2.92 -4.62 -26.31
C LEU A 130 2.54 -3.45 -27.20
#